data_AF-G7M2C4-F1
#
_entry.id   AF-G7M2C4-F1
#
_cell.length_a   1.000
_cell.length_b   1.000
_cell.length_c   1.000
_cell.angle_alpha   90.00
_cell.angle_beta   90.00
_cell.angle_gamma   90.00
#
_symmetry.space_group_name_H-M   'P 1'
#
loop_
_entity.id
_entity.type
_entity.pdbx_description
1 polymer ?
#
loop_
_entity_poly.entity_id
_entity_poly.type
_entity_poly.pdbx_seq_one_letter_code
_entity_poly.pdbx_strand_id
1 'polypeptide(L)'
;MIKIELDDLIEEEHKNYYNDFVKVNFDKSIYCNKKGVEEFNKKNGTSYDTRKIKKIHKEFMNFCKKNSEILSTGTVDELRKLDSEINKDYHDIKVLIEKKFRCRDTGKGKVDTYHNLLLKIFGYEKFSSITIWESILEVANKNIKSKLSKDKEVYDNLLGILEKANFKLADSQKKELEKKTSNKERKAFLESCFTLELTLDNFHKNNFNGIWNAYIFLLNSKIRVCPYCNRQYIAPIYTDSGKMRATLDHFFPKVKFPYFSMSLYNLIPSCGFCNSSLKGSKQFDENDLNPYEKSFDDYAKFYANIISKDNIKIEVIDTDKKDVYIENYKNTFKLEHQYSYHTNQVEELIYKRLAYSKSRIEDFMDNEYKKLDITQKELIEILVGFKKDKFKINNEPLAKLRRDVAIQLGFFEDSESTYIKELKKILNK
;
A
#
# COMPACT_ATOMS: atom_id res chain seq x y z
N MET A 1 3.28 -13.62 4.78
CA MET A 1 2.61 -12.60 3.95
C MET A 1 3.25 -12.68 2.61
N ILE A 2 2.49 -13.27 1.71
CA ILE A 2 2.95 -13.56 0.37
C ILE A 2 3.24 -12.26 -0.35
N LYS A 3 4.22 -12.32 -1.24
CA LYS A 3 4.63 -11.22 -2.10
C LYS A 3 3.39 -10.60 -2.75
N ILE A 4 3.32 -9.28 -2.76
CA ILE A 4 2.28 -8.53 -3.45
C ILE A 4 2.61 -8.57 -4.94
N GLU A 5 1.60 -8.89 -5.74
CA GLU A 5 1.69 -8.83 -7.20
C GLU A 5 0.71 -7.76 -7.67
N LEU A 6 1.26 -6.73 -8.32
CA LEU A 6 0.48 -5.73 -9.04
C LEU A 6 0.39 -6.19 -10.50
N ASP A 7 -0.76 -5.95 -11.13
CA ASP A 7 -0.90 -6.21 -12.56
C ASP A 7 -0.33 -5.05 -13.39
N ASP A 8 -0.04 -5.33 -14.66
CA ASP A 8 0.54 -4.36 -15.60
C ASP A 8 -0.35 -3.11 -15.76
N LEU A 9 -1.67 -3.27 -15.61
CA LEU A 9 -2.62 -2.16 -15.71
C LEU A 9 -2.43 -1.15 -14.57
N ILE A 10 -2.20 -1.62 -13.33
CA ILE A 10 -1.88 -0.74 -12.20
C ILE A 10 -0.60 0.04 -12.46
N GLU A 11 0.43 -0.60 -13.00
CA GLU A 11 1.67 0.07 -13.35
C GLU A 11 1.46 1.12 -14.43
N GLU A 12 0.70 0.80 -15.47
CA GLU A 12 0.40 1.70 -16.58
C GLU A 12 -0.38 2.93 -16.10
N GLU A 13 -1.46 2.74 -15.33
CA GLU A 13 -2.25 3.84 -14.77
C GLU A 13 -1.42 4.73 -13.84
N HIS A 14 -0.57 4.12 -13.00
CA HIS A 14 0.34 4.87 -12.14
C HIS A 14 1.36 5.67 -12.96
N LYS A 15 1.96 5.07 -13.99
CA LYS A 15 2.94 5.72 -14.88
C LYS A 15 2.30 6.87 -15.64
N ASN A 16 1.07 6.70 -16.14
CA ASN A 16 0.29 7.74 -16.79
C ASN A 16 0.04 8.91 -15.82
N TYR A 17 -0.49 8.62 -14.62
CA TYR A 17 -0.68 9.65 -13.58
C TYR A 17 0.62 10.40 -13.26
N TYR A 18 1.72 9.66 -13.11
CA TYR A 18 3.03 10.25 -12.80
C TYR A 18 3.47 11.22 -13.90
N ASN A 19 3.38 10.82 -15.17
CA ASN A 19 3.76 11.67 -16.29
C ASN A 19 2.90 12.94 -16.37
N ASP A 20 1.61 12.79 -16.11
CA ASP A 20 0.63 13.85 -16.32
C ASP A 20 0.53 14.86 -15.18
N PHE A 21 0.72 14.41 -13.95
CA PHE A 21 0.47 15.23 -12.76
C PHE A 21 1.70 15.44 -11.88
N VAL A 22 2.71 14.57 -11.97
CA VAL A 22 3.94 14.66 -11.18
C VAL A 22 5.08 15.27 -12.00
N LYS A 23 5.45 14.65 -13.12
CA LYS A 23 6.59 15.04 -13.97
C LYS A 23 6.48 16.48 -14.48
N VAL A 24 5.26 16.96 -14.75
CA VAL A 24 5.00 18.35 -15.15
C VAL A 24 5.44 19.39 -14.13
N ASN A 25 5.61 19.00 -12.85
CA ASN A 25 6.06 19.90 -11.79
C ASN A 25 7.59 20.07 -11.75
N PHE A 26 8.37 19.26 -12.48
CA PHE A 26 9.84 19.31 -12.42
C PHE A 26 10.42 20.55 -13.10
N ASP A 27 9.65 21.24 -13.94
CA ASP A 27 10.09 22.51 -14.55
C ASP A 27 9.90 23.72 -13.59
N LYS A 28 9.35 23.51 -12.38
CA LYS A 28 9.18 24.57 -11.38
C LYS A 28 10.53 25.01 -10.82
N SER A 29 10.73 26.33 -10.75
CA SER A 29 11.93 26.93 -10.18
C SER A 29 11.72 27.27 -8.71
N ILE A 30 12.83 27.51 -7.99
CA ILE A 30 12.82 27.87 -6.58
C ILE A 30 13.33 29.28 -6.34
N TYR A 31 12.78 29.90 -5.31
CA TYR A 31 13.24 31.15 -4.76
C TYR A 31 13.74 30.94 -3.33
N CYS A 32 14.96 31.40 -3.09
CA CYS A 32 15.57 31.58 -1.78
C CYS A 32 16.08 33.02 -1.67
N ASN A 33 15.90 33.63 -0.50
CA ASN A 33 16.40 34.98 -0.25
C ASN A 33 17.83 34.92 0.31
N LYS A 34 18.63 35.97 0.05
CA LYS A 34 20.06 36.01 0.41
C LYS A 34 20.30 35.83 1.92
N LYS A 35 19.54 36.56 2.75
CA LYS A 35 19.62 36.49 4.22
C LYS A 35 19.41 35.06 4.75
N GLY A 36 18.41 34.35 4.23
CA GLY A 36 18.11 32.97 4.62
C GLY A 36 19.19 31.97 4.20
N VAL A 37 19.87 32.22 3.08
CA VAL A 37 21.05 31.42 2.67
C VAL A 37 22.23 31.70 3.60
N GLU A 38 22.49 32.96 3.96
CA GLU A 38 23.55 33.34 4.90
C GLU A 38 23.32 32.73 6.30
N GLU A 39 22.08 32.80 6.81
CA GLU A 39 21.69 32.16 8.07
C GLU A 39 21.86 30.64 8.01
N PHE A 40 21.45 30.01 6.91
CA PHE A 40 21.63 28.57 6.70
C PHE A 40 23.11 28.16 6.68
N ASN A 41 23.94 28.92 5.96
CA ASN A 41 25.39 28.71 5.90
C ASN A 41 26.03 28.83 7.28
N LYS A 42 25.74 29.92 8.01
CA LYS A 42 26.26 30.15 9.36
C LYS A 42 25.86 29.03 10.33
N LYS A 43 24.61 28.57 10.26
CA LYS A 43 24.10 27.52 11.13
C LYS A 43 24.71 26.14 10.87
N ASN A 44 25.03 25.82 9.61
CA ASN A 44 25.39 24.47 9.19
C ASN A 44 26.85 24.32 8.73
N GLY A 45 27.65 25.38 8.75
CA GLY A 45 29.05 25.34 8.29
C GLY A 45 29.18 25.12 6.78
N THR A 46 28.25 25.67 6.00
CA THR A 46 28.20 25.49 4.53
C THR A 46 28.48 26.80 3.80
N SER A 47 28.74 26.73 2.49
CA SER A 47 29.13 27.87 1.66
C SER A 47 28.30 27.95 0.38
N TYR A 48 26.98 28.05 0.52
CA TYR A 48 26.08 28.22 -0.62
C TYR A 48 25.82 29.69 -0.96
N ASP A 49 25.52 29.95 -2.22
CA ASP A 49 24.86 31.19 -2.64
C ASP A 49 23.51 30.87 -3.31
N THR A 50 22.68 31.89 -3.50
CA THR A 50 21.34 31.73 -4.09
C THR A 50 21.36 31.20 -5.52
N ARG A 51 22.40 31.50 -6.31
CA ARG A 51 22.55 31.00 -7.69
C ARG A 51 22.94 29.53 -7.69
N LYS A 52 23.88 29.13 -6.82
CA LYS A 52 24.31 27.74 -6.64
C LYS A 52 23.13 26.85 -6.26
N ILE A 53 22.33 27.24 -5.26
CA ILE A 53 21.15 26.45 -4.83
C ILE A 53 20.12 26.30 -5.96
N LYS A 54 19.82 27.38 -6.70
CA LYS A 54 18.91 27.31 -7.85
C LYS A 54 19.44 26.40 -8.96
N LYS A 55 20.75 26.45 -9.23
CA LYS A 55 21.40 25.59 -10.22
C LYS A 55 21.30 24.12 -9.82
N ILE A 56 21.67 23.78 -8.59
CA ILE A 56 21.57 22.42 -8.04
C ILE A 56 20.14 21.89 -8.14
N HIS A 57 19.16 22.68 -7.72
CA HIS A 57 17.75 22.28 -7.82
C HIS A 57 17.33 21.99 -9.27
N LYS A 58 17.66 22.89 -10.21
CA LYS A 58 17.34 22.72 -11.62
C LYS A 58 18.00 21.47 -12.22
N GLU A 59 19.27 21.25 -11.91
CA GLU A 59 20.01 20.07 -12.38
C GLU A 59 19.41 18.78 -11.80
N PHE A 60 19.04 18.78 -10.52
CA PHE A 60 18.37 17.65 -9.89
C PHE A 60 16.97 17.38 -10.47
N MET A 61 16.16 18.41 -10.70
CA MET A 61 14.86 18.23 -11.37
C MET A 61 15.00 17.68 -12.79
N ASN A 62 16.03 18.11 -13.54
CA ASN A 62 16.33 17.55 -14.86
C ASN A 62 16.73 16.07 -14.78
N PHE A 63 17.52 15.70 -13.76
CA PHE A 63 17.84 14.30 -13.48
C PHE A 63 16.58 13.49 -13.17
N CYS A 64 15.70 13.97 -12.30
CA CYS A 64 14.42 13.32 -12.00
C CYS A 64 13.54 13.19 -13.26
N LYS A 65 13.54 14.19 -14.14
CA LYS A 65 12.79 14.16 -15.41
C LYS A 65 13.29 13.09 -16.37
N LYS A 66 14.61 12.87 -16.42
CA LYS A 66 15.25 11.81 -17.22
C LYS A 66 15.00 10.42 -16.64
N ASN A 67 15.02 10.30 -15.32
CA ASN A 67 14.79 9.05 -14.59
C ASN A 67 13.33 8.86 -14.16
N SER A 68 12.37 9.48 -14.88
CA SER A 68 10.96 9.48 -14.45
C SER A 68 10.34 8.09 -14.43
N GLU A 69 10.82 7.19 -15.30
CA GLU A 69 10.35 5.80 -15.35
C GLU A 69 10.74 5.01 -14.10
N ILE A 70 12.00 5.08 -13.68
CA ILE A 70 12.45 4.48 -12.43
C ILE A 70 11.75 5.13 -11.23
N LEU A 71 11.61 6.46 -11.24
CA LEU A 71 10.92 7.18 -10.16
C LEU A 71 9.41 6.89 -10.10
N SER A 72 8.77 6.47 -11.19
CA SER A 72 7.35 6.10 -11.19
C SER A 72 7.14 4.65 -10.80
N THR A 73 7.80 3.71 -11.48
CA THR A 73 7.48 2.28 -11.43
C THR A 73 8.71 1.40 -11.27
N GLY A 74 9.87 1.98 -10.94
CA GLY A 74 11.08 1.20 -10.65
C GLY A 74 10.93 0.34 -9.39
N THR A 75 11.51 -0.85 -9.44
CA THR A 75 11.66 -1.79 -8.32
C THR A 75 12.49 -1.19 -7.18
N VAL A 76 12.49 -1.83 -6.01
CA VAL A 76 13.26 -1.34 -4.84
C VAL A 76 14.75 -1.31 -5.17
N ASP A 77 15.26 -2.33 -5.85
CA ASP A 77 16.65 -2.39 -6.28
C ASP A 77 17.02 -1.27 -7.27
N GLU A 78 16.14 -0.91 -8.20
CA GLU A 78 16.36 0.22 -9.10
C GLU A 78 16.33 1.55 -8.35
N LEU A 79 15.42 1.72 -7.38
CA LEU A 79 15.38 2.90 -6.52
C LEU A 79 16.65 3.02 -5.65
N ARG A 80 17.23 1.90 -5.18
CA ARG A 80 18.52 1.90 -4.45
C ARG A 80 19.67 2.36 -5.33
N LYS A 81 19.75 1.85 -6.56
CA LYS A 81 20.75 2.27 -7.55
C LYS A 81 20.61 3.77 -7.84
N LEU A 82 19.38 4.24 -8.06
CA LEU A 82 19.09 5.64 -8.30
C LEU A 82 19.46 6.52 -7.09
N ASP A 83 19.17 6.09 -5.86
CA ASP A 83 19.60 6.84 -4.66
C ASP A 83 21.12 6.89 -4.52
N SER A 84 21.82 5.82 -4.92
CA SER A 84 23.30 5.79 -4.93
C SER A 84 23.88 6.82 -5.90
N GLU A 85 23.26 6.98 -7.08
CA GLU A 85 23.61 8.05 -8.03
C GLU A 85 23.30 9.44 -7.46
N ILE A 86 22.12 9.62 -6.85
CA ILE A 86 21.75 10.88 -6.18
C ILE A 86 22.75 11.23 -5.07
N ASN A 87 23.18 10.26 -4.28
CA ASN A 87 24.17 10.47 -3.22
C ASN A 87 25.52 10.93 -3.76
N LYS A 88 25.93 10.40 -4.92
CA LYS A 88 27.21 10.72 -5.56
C LYS A 88 27.17 12.08 -6.26
N ASP A 89 26.19 12.29 -7.13
CA ASP A 89 26.19 13.43 -8.06
C ASP A 89 25.35 14.62 -7.55
N TYR A 90 24.47 14.38 -6.58
CA TYR A 90 23.54 15.37 -6.03
C TYR A 90 23.59 15.44 -4.50
N HIS A 91 24.78 15.23 -3.90
CA HIS A 91 24.98 15.27 -2.44
C HIS A 91 24.37 16.53 -1.77
N ASP A 92 24.48 17.69 -2.42
CA ASP A 92 23.91 18.95 -1.94
C ASP A 92 22.39 18.88 -1.73
N ILE A 93 21.66 18.07 -2.52
CA ILE A 93 20.21 17.87 -2.34
C ILE A 93 19.91 17.23 -0.98
N LYS A 94 20.69 16.21 -0.58
CA LYS A 94 20.56 15.56 0.74
C LYS A 94 20.86 16.55 1.85
N VAL A 95 21.92 17.34 1.73
CA VAL A 95 22.26 18.39 2.70
C VAL A 95 21.11 19.38 2.88
N LEU A 96 20.49 19.85 1.78
CA LEU A 96 19.36 20.78 1.85
C LEU A 96 18.11 20.15 2.51
N ILE A 97 17.85 18.86 2.29
CA ILE A 97 16.77 18.10 2.94
C ILE A 97 17.05 17.95 4.45
N GLU A 98 18.18 17.36 4.80
CA GLU A 98 18.55 16.99 6.18
C GLU A 98 18.71 18.21 7.08
N LYS A 99 19.36 19.26 6.58
CA LYS A 99 19.57 20.51 7.32
C LYS A 99 18.35 21.45 7.25
N LYS A 100 17.23 20.98 6.69
CA LYS A 100 15.95 21.70 6.62
C LYS A 100 16.09 23.10 6.01
N PHE A 101 16.80 23.21 4.89
CA PHE A 101 16.93 24.46 4.16
C PHE A 101 15.54 25.03 3.83
N ARG A 102 15.38 26.36 3.87
CA ARG A 102 14.07 27.00 3.63
C ARG A 102 14.04 27.77 2.33
N CYS A 103 13.02 27.49 1.51
CA CYS A 103 12.78 28.13 0.22
C CYS A 103 11.29 28.14 -0.11
N ARG A 104 10.94 28.67 -1.27
CA ARG A 104 9.60 28.57 -1.86
C ARG A 104 9.71 28.31 -3.35
N ASP A 105 8.64 27.82 -3.96
CA ASP A 105 8.44 27.94 -5.42
C ASP A 105 8.54 29.43 -5.83
N THR A 106 9.10 29.71 -6.99
CA THR A 106 9.12 31.03 -7.64
C THR A 106 7.76 31.75 -7.76
N GLY A 107 6.62 31.09 -7.55
CA GLY A 107 5.30 31.73 -7.38
C GLY A 107 5.11 32.49 -6.05
N LYS A 108 3.88 32.96 -5.77
CA LYS A 108 3.47 33.57 -4.47
C LYS A 108 3.42 32.55 -3.31
N GLY A 109 4.22 31.49 -3.35
CA GLY A 109 4.22 30.40 -2.38
C GLY A 109 4.74 30.83 -1.00
N LYS A 110 4.24 30.16 0.04
CA LYS A 110 4.75 30.30 1.42
C LYS A 110 6.14 29.66 1.52
N VAL A 111 7.04 30.28 2.30
CA VAL A 111 8.37 29.75 2.59
C VAL A 111 8.26 28.52 3.49
N ASP A 112 8.84 27.42 3.05
CA ASP A 112 8.78 26.11 3.69
C ASP A 112 10.15 25.43 3.63
N THR A 113 10.30 24.24 4.23
CA THR A 113 11.51 23.43 4.09
C THR A 113 11.65 22.88 2.67
N TYR A 114 12.89 22.65 2.23
CA TYR A 114 13.21 22.08 0.93
C TYR A 114 12.62 20.68 0.79
N HIS A 115 12.64 19.88 1.85
CA HIS A 115 11.91 18.61 1.95
C HIS A 115 10.43 18.76 1.60
N ASN A 116 9.70 19.68 2.25
CA ASN A 116 8.28 19.89 1.99
C ASN A 116 8.01 20.45 0.60
N LEU A 117 8.93 21.24 0.06
CA LEU A 117 8.87 21.67 -1.34
C LEU A 117 8.96 20.47 -2.28
N LEU A 118 9.92 19.55 -2.07
CA LEU A 118 10.04 18.34 -2.88
C LEU A 118 8.77 17.48 -2.77
N LEU A 119 8.22 17.26 -1.58
CA LEU A 119 6.94 16.54 -1.43
C LEU A 119 5.79 17.20 -2.22
N LYS A 120 5.75 18.53 -2.29
CA LYS A 120 4.76 19.27 -3.10
C LYS A 120 5.01 19.12 -4.60
N ILE A 121 6.28 19.09 -5.03
CA ILE A 121 6.66 18.87 -6.44
C ILE A 121 6.28 17.45 -6.87
N PHE A 122 6.61 16.46 -6.04
CA PHE A 122 6.30 15.05 -6.30
C PHE A 122 4.82 14.73 -6.07
N GLY A 123 4.09 15.52 -5.29
CA GLY A 123 2.62 15.50 -5.28
C GLY A 123 1.97 14.44 -4.39
N TYR A 124 2.72 13.74 -3.53
CA TYR A 124 2.17 12.64 -2.71
C TYR A 124 1.01 13.07 -1.80
N GLU A 125 1.14 14.20 -1.10
CA GLU A 125 0.09 14.66 -0.18
C GLU A 125 -1.24 14.84 -0.93
N LYS A 126 -1.18 15.45 -2.11
CA LYS A 126 -2.33 15.60 -3.00
C LYS A 126 -2.89 14.24 -3.45
N PHE A 127 -2.05 13.35 -3.98
CA PHE A 127 -2.46 11.98 -4.38
C PHE A 127 -3.17 11.22 -3.24
N SER A 128 -2.70 11.40 -2.00
CA SER A 128 -3.19 10.69 -0.83
C SER A 128 -4.51 11.24 -0.26
N SER A 129 -4.78 12.54 -0.44
CA SER A 129 -5.91 13.24 0.16
C SER A 129 -7.01 13.61 -0.82
N ILE A 130 -6.71 13.68 -2.12
CA ILE A 130 -7.67 14.06 -3.15
C ILE A 130 -8.84 13.07 -3.20
N THR A 131 -10.06 13.60 -3.30
CA THR A 131 -11.27 12.80 -3.48
C THR A 131 -11.37 12.27 -4.92
N ILE A 132 -12.24 11.29 -5.15
CA ILE A 132 -12.51 10.77 -6.49
C ILE A 132 -13.10 11.87 -7.38
N TRP A 133 -14.04 12.67 -6.85
CA TRP A 133 -14.62 13.81 -7.57
C TRP A 133 -13.57 14.83 -7.99
N GLU A 134 -12.70 15.25 -7.07
CA GLU A 134 -11.61 16.17 -7.41
C GLU A 134 -10.68 15.57 -8.46
N SER A 135 -10.38 14.27 -8.38
CA SER A 135 -9.55 13.57 -9.37
C SER A 135 -10.20 13.58 -10.76
N ILE A 136 -11.53 13.35 -10.85
CA ILE A 136 -12.30 13.47 -12.10
C ILE A 136 -12.16 14.88 -12.67
N LEU A 137 -12.28 15.91 -11.83
CA LEU A 137 -12.13 17.29 -12.27
C LEU A 137 -10.73 17.56 -12.80
N GLU A 138 -9.68 17.00 -12.20
CA GLU A 138 -8.31 17.18 -12.70
C GLU A 138 -8.11 16.56 -14.07
N VAL A 139 -8.65 15.35 -14.28
CA VAL A 139 -8.62 14.68 -15.59
C VAL A 139 -9.43 15.48 -16.62
N ALA A 140 -10.62 15.97 -16.26
CA ALA A 140 -11.44 16.79 -17.16
C ALA A 140 -10.74 18.09 -17.61
N ASN A 141 -9.84 18.63 -16.78
CA ASN A 141 -9.11 19.87 -17.05
C ASN A 141 -7.77 19.66 -17.80
N LYS A 142 -7.29 18.42 -17.90
CA LYS A 142 -5.90 18.04 -18.19
C LYS A 142 -5.33 18.52 -19.54
N ASN A 143 -6.15 18.93 -20.49
CA ASN A 143 -5.71 19.35 -21.84
C ASN A 143 -6.23 20.72 -22.30
N ILE A 144 -6.82 21.52 -21.40
CA ILE A 144 -7.53 22.74 -21.78
C ILE A 144 -6.58 23.95 -21.77
N LYS A 145 -6.13 24.35 -22.96
CA LYS A 145 -5.09 25.37 -23.17
C LYS A 145 -5.58 26.83 -23.05
N SER A 146 -6.86 27.11 -23.32
CA SER A 146 -7.41 28.49 -23.41
C SER A 146 -8.14 28.89 -22.12
N LYS A 147 -8.11 30.18 -21.72
CA LYS A 147 -8.87 30.74 -20.58
C LYS A 147 -10.32 31.12 -20.91
N LEU A 148 -10.66 31.29 -22.19
CA LEU A 148 -11.92 31.90 -22.66
C LEU A 148 -13.01 30.87 -23.03
N SER A 149 -12.64 29.60 -23.27
CA SER A 149 -13.57 28.50 -23.61
C SER A 149 -13.68 27.42 -22.52
N LYS A 150 -13.09 27.64 -21.33
CA LYS A 150 -12.83 26.60 -20.32
C LYS A 150 -14.08 25.86 -19.86
N ASP A 151 -15.14 26.59 -19.52
CA ASP A 151 -16.22 25.97 -18.75
C ASP A 151 -17.08 25.01 -19.57
N LYS A 152 -17.15 25.18 -20.90
CA LYS A 152 -17.87 24.24 -21.78
C LYS A 152 -17.07 22.97 -22.02
N GLU A 153 -15.82 23.11 -22.42
CA GLU A 153 -14.95 21.95 -22.68
C GLU A 153 -14.70 21.12 -21.40
N VAL A 154 -14.49 21.77 -20.25
CA VAL A 154 -14.39 21.06 -18.95
C VAL A 154 -15.68 20.29 -18.66
N TYR A 155 -16.84 20.90 -18.90
CA TYR A 155 -18.13 20.27 -18.61
C TYR A 155 -18.40 19.08 -19.53
N ASP A 156 -18.13 19.22 -20.83
CA ASP A 156 -18.31 18.13 -21.80
C ASP A 156 -17.36 16.96 -21.49
N ASN A 157 -16.10 17.26 -21.13
CA ASN A 157 -15.14 16.25 -20.66
C ASN A 157 -15.60 15.57 -19.36
N LEU A 158 -16.11 16.36 -18.39
CA LEU A 158 -16.64 15.85 -17.14
C LEU A 158 -17.79 14.87 -17.38
N LEU A 159 -18.75 15.22 -18.24
CA LEU A 159 -19.85 14.32 -18.60
C LEU A 159 -19.32 13.03 -19.23
N GLY A 160 -18.39 13.13 -20.19
CA GLY A 160 -17.80 11.95 -20.82
C GLY A 160 -17.04 11.04 -19.85
N ILE A 161 -16.39 11.59 -18.82
CA ILE A 161 -15.73 10.80 -17.78
C ILE A 161 -16.77 10.14 -16.86
N LEU A 162 -17.80 10.88 -16.44
CA LEU A 162 -18.87 10.35 -15.59
C LEU A 162 -19.65 9.23 -16.28
N GLU A 163 -19.98 9.39 -17.57
CA GLU A 163 -20.64 8.36 -18.37
C GLU A 163 -19.79 7.08 -18.46
N LYS A 164 -18.48 7.21 -18.73
CA LYS A 164 -17.55 6.07 -18.73
C LYS A 164 -17.48 5.42 -17.34
N ALA A 165 -17.46 6.22 -16.29
CA ALA A 165 -17.45 5.74 -14.91
C ALA A 165 -18.80 5.13 -14.46
N ASN A 166 -19.76 4.91 -15.37
CA ASN A 166 -21.09 4.37 -15.09
C ASN A 166 -21.87 5.19 -14.05
N PHE A 167 -21.61 6.50 -13.95
CA PHE A 167 -22.36 7.39 -13.08
C PHE A 167 -23.80 7.57 -13.60
N LYS A 168 -24.79 7.24 -12.76
CA LYS A 168 -26.22 7.29 -13.13
C LYS A 168 -26.94 8.37 -12.34
N LEU A 169 -27.53 9.32 -13.06
CA LEU A 169 -28.47 10.29 -12.51
C LEU A 169 -29.89 9.74 -12.53
N ALA A 170 -30.63 9.94 -11.44
CA ALA A 170 -32.08 9.76 -11.40
C ALA A 170 -32.78 10.74 -12.34
N ASP A 171 -33.98 10.41 -12.82
CA ASP A 171 -34.70 11.27 -13.77
C ASP A 171 -35.06 12.64 -13.19
N SER A 172 -35.30 12.72 -11.88
CA SER A 172 -35.46 13.99 -11.17
C SER A 172 -34.19 14.85 -11.23
N GLN A 173 -33.01 14.23 -11.08
CA GLN A 173 -31.72 14.93 -11.14
C GLN A 173 -31.41 15.39 -12.57
N LYS A 174 -31.73 14.59 -13.59
CA LYS A 174 -31.57 14.99 -15.00
C LYS A 174 -32.41 16.24 -15.32
N LYS A 175 -33.69 16.24 -14.96
CA LYS A 175 -34.58 17.40 -15.13
C LYS A 175 -34.07 18.64 -14.40
N GLU A 176 -33.46 18.47 -13.22
CA GLU A 176 -32.90 19.58 -12.45
C GLU A 176 -31.59 20.11 -13.06
N LEU A 177 -30.77 19.23 -13.66
CA LEU A 177 -29.57 19.61 -14.41
C LEU A 177 -29.90 20.45 -15.65
N GLU A 178 -30.99 20.12 -16.37
CA GLU A 178 -31.46 20.86 -17.55
C GLU A 178 -31.85 22.31 -17.22
N LYS A 179 -32.35 22.57 -16.00
CA LYS A 179 -32.71 23.93 -15.54
C LYS A 179 -31.49 24.80 -15.26
N LYS A 180 -30.29 24.24 -15.11
CA LYS A 180 -29.07 25.01 -14.82
C LYS A 180 -28.62 25.74 -16.07
N THR A 181 -28.39 27.04 -15.94
CA THR A 181 -28.13 27.93 -17.08
C THR A 181 -26.64 28.07 -17.39
N SER A 182 -25.79 27.90 -16.38
CA SER A 182 -24.33 27.96 -16.53
C SER A 182 -23.64 26.61 -16.28
N ASN A 183 -22.51 26.38 -16.93
CA ASN A 183 -21.70 25.16 -16.71
C ASN A 183 -21.13 25.08 -15.29
N LYS A 184 -20.90 26.24 -14.65
CA LYS A 184 -20.50 26.31 -13.24
C LYS A 184 -21.59 25.74 -12.33
N GLU A 185 -22.85 26.14 -12.54
CA GLU A 185 -24.00 25.58 -11.80
C GLU A 185 -24.18 24.10 -12.08
N ARG A 186 -24.04 23.68 -13.36
CA ARG A 186 -24.13 22.25 -13.73
C ARG A 186 -23.07 21.41 -13.04
N LYS A 187 -21.81 21.86 -13.04
CA LYS A 187 -20.72 21.16 -12.34
C LYS A 187 -20.98 21.06 -10.83
N ALA A 188 -21.40 22.15 -10.18
CA ALA A 188 -21.72 22.13 -8.75
C ALA A 188 -22.91 21.21 -8.44
N PHE A 189 -23.91 21.18 -9.32
CA PHE A 189 -25.04 20.26 -9.19
C PHE A 189 -24.59 18.79 -9.36
N LEU A 190 -23.78 18.48 -10.37
CA LEU A 190 -23.21 17.14 -10.55
C LEU A 190 -22.39 16.70 -9.33
N GLU A 191 -21.55 17.58 -8.78
CA GLU A 191 -20.80 17.31 -7.53
C GLU A 191 -21.74 16.96 -6.38
N SER A 192 -22.81 17.74 -6.20
CA SER A 192 -23.78 17.51 -5.12
C SER A 192 -24.56 16.20 -5.26
N CYS A 193 -24.67 15.69 -6.50
CA CYS A 193 -25.36 14.45 -6.82
C CYS A 193 -24.39 13.27 -6.99
N PHE A 194 -23.08 13.50 -6.95
CA PHE A 194 -22.08 12.48 -7.20
C PHE A 194 -21.95 11.57 -6.00
N THR A 195 -22.63 10.42 -6.09
CA THR A 195 -22.59 9.36 -5.09
C THR A 195 -21.84 8.16 -5.65
N LEU A 196 -20.96 7.59 -4.83
CA LEU A 196 -20.24 6.37 -5.17
C LEU A 196 -20.18 5.44 -3.96
N GLU A 197 -20.50 4.17 -4.21
CA GLU A 197 -20.25 3.08 -3.27
C GLU A 197 -19.25 2.14 -3.95
N LEU A 198 -17.99 2.19 -3.51
CA LEU A 198 -16.93 1.35 -4.05
C LEU A 198 -16.40 0.41 -2.96
N THR A 199 -16.41 -0.85 -3.29
CA THR A 199 -15.77 -1.94 -2.55
C THR A 199 -14.96 -2.77 -3.53
N LEU A 200 -14.13 -3.69 -3.03
CA LEU A 200 -13.41 -4.63 -3.91
C LEU A 200 -14.37 -5.43 -4.83
N ASP A 201 -15.60 -5.68 -4.39
CA ASP A 201 -16.57 -6.53 -5.08
C ASP A 201 -17.34 -5.81 -6.19
N ASN A 202 -17.45 -4.48 -6.16
CA ASN A 202 -18.20 -3.72 -7.16
C ASN A 202 -17.33 -2.75 -7.96
N PHE A 203 -16.10 -2.47 -7.52
CA PHE A 203 -15.23 -1.49 -8.14
C PHE A 203 -15.00 -1.77 -9.63
N HIS A 204 -14.78 -3.04 -9.99
CA HIS A 204 -14.56 -3.51 -11.36
C HIS A 204 -15.75 -3.28 -12.31
N LYS A 205 -16.93 -2.93 -11.79
CA LYS A 205 -18.11 -2.58 -12.59
C LYS A 205 -18.08 -1.13 -13.09
N ASN A 206 -17.11 -0.33 -12.64
CA ASN A 206 -16.94 1.06 -13.04
C ASN A 206 -15.66 1.20 -13.86
N ASN A 207 -15.64 2.15 -14.81
CA ASN A 207 -14.43 2.46 -15.57
C ASN A 207 -13.85 3.80 -15.11
N PHE A 208 -12.73 3.73 -14.38
CA PHE A 208 -12.06 4.92 -13.84
C PHE A 208 -11.04 5.54 -14.79
N ASN A 209 -10.92 5.08 -16.04
CA ASN A 209 -9.96 5.51 -17.08
C ASN A 209 -9.26 6.87 -16.83
N GLY A 210 -7.98 6.81 -16.41
CA GLY A 210 -7.14 7.97 -16.15
C GLY A 210 -7.36 8.70 -14.82
N ILE A 211 -8.36 8.33 -14.03
CA ILE A 211 -8.57 8.77 -12.65
C ILE A 211 -7.69 7.92 -11.75
N TRP A 212 -6.72 8.55 -11.09
CA TRP A 212 -5.77 7.84 -10.23
C TRP A 212 -5.52 8.61 -8.94
N ASN A 213 -5.80 7.96 -7.81
CA ASN A 213 -5.53 8.45 -6.46
C ASN A 213 -5.33 7.26 -5.51
N ALA A 214 -5.06 7.53 -4.23
CA ALA A 214 -4.81 6.47 -3.25
C ALA A 214 -5.98 5.46 -3.09
N TYR A 215 -7.24 5.87 -3.24
CA TYR A 215 -8.38 4.95 -3.19
C TYR A 215 -8.42 4.05 -4.41
N ILE A 216 -8.29 4.62 -5.61
CA ILE A 216 -8.31 3.86 -6.87
C ILE A 216 -7.15 2.86 -6.93
N PHE A 217 -5.95 3.27 -6.48
CA PHE A 217 -4.81 2.36 -6.36
C PHE A 217 -5.12 1.17 -5.43
N LEU A 218 -5.65 1.44 -4.24
CA LEU A 218 -5.94 0.38 -3.26
C LEU A 218 -7.06 -0.55 -3.72
N LEU A 219 -8.12 -0.02 -4.34
CA LEU A 219 -9.22 -0.82 -4.90
C LEU A 219 -8.71 -1.74 -6.02
N ASN A 220 -7.84 -1.24 -6.90
CA ASN A 220 -7.21 -2.04 -7.95
C ASN A 220 -6.24 -3.10 -7.39
N SER A 221 -5.48 -2.79 -6.34
CA SER A 221 -4.49 -3.70 -5.75
C SER A 221 -5.07 -5.00 -5.21
N LYS A 222 -6.38 -5.05 -4.91
CA LYS A 222 -7.10 -6.20 -4.32
C LYS A 222 -6.48 -6.72 -3.00
N ILE A 223 -5.65 -5.93 -2.34
CA ILE A 223 -5.02 -6.33 -1.07
C ILE A 223 -6.04 -6.17 0.05
N ARG A 224 -6.38 -7.30 0.69
CA ARG A 224 -7.39 -7.36 1.75
C ARG A 224 -6.80 -7.26 3.14
N VAL A 225 -5.58 -7.76 3.33
CA VAL A 225 -4.94 -7.91 4.65
C VAL A 225 -3.56 -7.30 4.62
N CYS A 226 -3.16 -6.66 5.73
CA CYS A 226 -1.86 -6.03 5.83
C CYS A 226 -0.72 -7.04 5.52
N PRO A 227 0.14 -6.75 4.54
CA PRO A 227 1.24 -7.62 4.12
C PRO A 227 2.45 -7.56 5.07
N TYR A 228 2.43 -6.69 6.09
CA TYR A 228 3.45 -6.63 7.14
C TYR A 228 3.15 -7.50 8.35
N CYS A 229 1.88 -7.62 8.75
CA CYS A 229 1.51 -8.43 9.91
C CYS A 229 0.51 -9.55 9.67
N ASN A 230 -0.24 -9.61 8.56
CA ASN A 230 -1.32 -10.57 8.33
C ASN A 230 -2.35 -10.62 9.47
N ARG A 231 -2.54 -9.54 10.23
CA ARG A 231 -3.47 -9.50 11.38
C ARG A 231 -4.66 -8.57 11.20
N GLN A 232 -4.63 -7.67 10.21
CA GLN A 232 -5.60 -6.60 10.07
C GLN A 232 -6.12 -6.55 8.64
N TYR A 233 -7.44 -6.48 8.50
CA TYR A 233 -8.05 -6.11 7.24
C TYR A 233 -7.68 -4.66 6.89
N ILE A 234 -7.39 -4.44 5.62
CA ILE A 234 -7.09 -3.12 5.04
C ILE A 234 -7.86 -2.90 3.72
N ALA A 235 -8.82 -3.78 3.43
CA ALA A 235 -9.67 -3.71 2.24
C ALA A 235 -10.37 -2.33 2.17
N PRO A 236 -10.27 -1.63 1.04
CA PRO A 236 -10.85 -0.30 0.91
C PRO A 236 -12.38 -0.35 0.76
N ILE A 237 -13.03 0.63 1.38
CA ILE A 237 -14.45 0.98 1.24
C ILE A 237 -14.51 2.48 1.00
N TYR A 238 -15.22 2.90 -0.04
CA TYR A 238 -15.48 4.29 -0.30
C TYR A 238 -16.99 4.47 -0.46
N THR A 239 -17.64 5.11 0.50
CA THR A 239 -19.04 5.54 0.40
C THR A 239 -19.15 7.00 0.80
N ASP A 240 -20.33 7.59 0.57
CA ASP A 240 -20.62 8.96 1.00
C ASP A 240 -20.85 9.04 2.52
N SER A 241 -21.26 7.94 3.16
CA SER A 241 -21.50 7.85 4.61
C SER A 241 -20.26 7.44 5.40
N GLY A 242 -19.23 6.91 4.75
CA GLY A 242 -18.01 6.48 5.41
C GLY A 242 -16.95 5.99 4.43
N LYS A 243 -15.68 6.18 4.79
CA LYS A 243 -14.56 5.76 3.96
C LYS A 243 -13.50 5.08 4.82
N MET A 244 -12.96 3.98 4.31
CA MET A 244 -11.92 3.20 4.96
C MET A 244 -10.93 2.73 3.90
N ARG A 245 -9.63 2.84 4.16
CA ARG A 245 -8.61 2.29 3.28
C ARG A 245 -7.33 2.00 4.06
N ALA A 246 -6.46 1.17 3.50
CA ALA A 246 -5.10 1.03 3.97
C ALA A 246 -4.38 2.39 4.02
N THR A 247 -3.45 2.53 4.95
CA THR A 247 -2.40 3.55 4.82
C THR A 247 -1.41 3.10 3.75
N LEU A 248 -0.73 4.06 3.12
CA LEU A 248 0.39 3.77 2.22
C LEU A 248 1.68 4.06 2.99
N ASP A 249 2.38 3.00 3.37
CA ASP A 249 3.72 3.09 3.94
C ASP A 249 4.73 3.37 2.83
N HIS A 250 5.79 4.11 3.16
CA HIS A 250 6.91 4.36 2.26
C HIS A 250 8.09 3.48 2.66
N PHE A 251 8.43 2.45 1.89
CA PHE A 251 9.58 1.57 2.17
C PHE A 251 10.86 2.40 2.43
N PHE A 252 11.16 3.30 1.49
CA PHE A 252 12.06 4.42 1.63
C PHE A 252 11.33 5.59 2.28
N PRO A 253 11.58 5.90 3.57
CA PRO A 253 10.77 6.85 4.32
C PRO A 253 10.81 8.25 3.70
N LYS A 254 9.63 8.85 3.49
CA LYS A 254 9.48 10.15 2.83
C LYS A 254 10.30 11.29 3.47
N VAL A 255 10.58 11.19 4.77
CA VAL A 255 11.41 12.14 5.53
C VAL A 255 12.83 12.24 4.96
N LYS A 256 13.37 11.14 4.43
CA LYS A 256 14.72 11.07 3.83
C LYS A 256 14.68 11.05 2.30
N PHE A 257 13.64 10.46 1.72
CA PHE A 257 13.49 10.23 0.28
C PHE A 257 12.22 10.88 -0.26
N PRO A 258 12.03 12.21 -0.14
CA PRO A 258 10.81 12.88 -0.60
C PRO A 258 10.59 12.75 -2.11
N TYR A 259 11.64 12.45 -2.88
CA TYR A 259 11.58 12.20 -4.33
C TYR A 259 11.13 10.77 -4.69
N PHE A 260 11.11 9.83 -3.74
CA PHE A 260 10.50 8.50 -3.93
C PHE A 260 9.05 8.44 -3.43
N SER A 261 8.47 9.57 -3.01
CA SER A 261 7.15 9.57 -2.37
C SER A 261 6.01 9.11 -3.29
N MET A 262 6.23 9.17 -4.61
CA MET A 262 5.30 8.74 -5.66
C MET A 262 5.86 7.58 -6.50
N SER A 263 6.83 6.82 -5.99
CA SER A 263 7.27 5.59 -6.64
C SER A 263 6.33 4.45 -6.24
N LEU A 264 5.73 3.76 -7.21
CA LEU A 264 4.70 2.73 -6.99
C LEU A 264 5.19 1.64 -6.02
N TYR A 265 6.36 1.06 -6.28
CA TYR A 265 6.97 0.02 -5.45
C TYR A 265 7.55 0.53 -4.12
N ASN A 266 7.48 1.85 -3.88
CA ASN A 266 7.75 2.43 -2.58
C ASN A 266 6.48 2.54 -1.71
N LEU A 267 5.27 2.41 -2.28
CA LEU A 267 3.99 2.63 -1.60
C LEU A 267 3.33 1.31 -1.17
N ILE A 268 3.59 0.83 0.04
CA ILE A 268 3.04 -0.43 0.57
C ILE A 268 1.68 -0.21 1.24
N PRO A 269 0.59 -0.82 0.74
CA PRO A 269 -0.69 -0.87 1.44
C PRO A 269 -0.54 -1.60 2.78
N SER A 270 -0.74 -0.88 3.88
CA SER A 270 -0.50 -1.41 5.23
C SER A 270 -1.45 -0.83 6.27
N CYS A 271 -1.59 -1.54 7.40
CA CYS A 271 -2.39 -1.05 8.52
C CYS A 271 -1.65 0.05 9.29
N GLY A 272 -2.40 0.91 9.99
CA GLY A 272 -1.84 2.02 10.75
C GLY A 272 -0.85 1.59 11.84
N PHE A 273 -1.03 0.42 12.46
CA PHE A 273 -0.09 -0.10 13.45
C PHE A 273 1.28 -0.41 12.85
N CYS A 274 1.32 -1.06 11.68
CA CYS A 274 2.59 -1.41 11.05
C CYS A 274 3.28 -0.17 10.47
N ASN A 275 2.54 0.69 9.78
CA ASN A 275 3.07 1.90 9.17
C ASN A 275 3.46 2.94 10.22
N SER A 276 2.48 3.45 10.99
CA SER A 276 2.67 4.62 11.83
C SER A 276 3.27 4.30 13.20
N SER A 277 2.83 3.23 13.85
CA SER A 277 3.26 2.92 15.23
C SER A 277 4.58 2.15 15.30
N LEU A 278 4.84 1.26 14.35
CA LEU A 278 5.96 0.32 14.41
C LEU A 278 7.11 0.72 13.49
N LYS A 279 6.87 0.83 12.18
CA LYS A 279 7.92 1.22 11.22
C LYS A 279 8.26 2.70 11.31
N GLY A 280 7.25 3.56 11.27
CA GLY A 280 7.38 5.02 11.30
C GLY A 280 8.35 5.53 10.23
N SER A 281 9.40 6.23 10.68
CA SER A 281 10.44 6.78 9.80
C SER A 281 11.70 5.91 9.70
N LYS A 282 11.67 4.66 10.21
CA LYS A 282 12.78 3.72 10.06
C LYS A 282 13.11 3.58 8.59
N GLN A 283 14.39 3.75 8.26
CA GLN A 283 14.91 3.47 6.93
C GLN A 283 15.21 1.99 6.85
N PHE A 284 14.62 1.34 5.87
CA PHE A 284 14.91 -0.03 5.55
C PHE A 284 16.15 -0.13 4.64
N ASP A 285 16.95 -1.15 4.88
CA ASP A 285 18.14 -1.48 4.09
C ASP A 285 17.96 -2.82 3.37
N GLU A 286 18.99 -3.35 2.71
CA GLU A 286 18.95 -4.60 1.95
C GLU A 286 18.61 -5.82 2.81
N ASN A 287 18.67 -5.65 4.13
CA ASN A 287 18.30 -6.63 5.13
C ASN A 287 16.88 -6.51 5.64
N ASP A 288 16.05 -5.62 5.09
CA ASP A 288 14.63 -5.58 5.41
C ASP A 288 13.80 -6.12 4.24
N LEU A 289 12.79 -6.94 4.53
CA LEU A 289 11.93 -7.53 3.51
C LEU A 289 10.95 -6.49 2.94
N ASN A 290 11.01 -6.26 1.63
CA ASN A 290 9.98 -5.54 0.91
C ASN A 290 8.87 -6.51 0.45
N PRO A 291 7.59 -6.25 0.78
CA PRO A 291 6.46 -7.09 0.36
C PRO A 291 6.25 -7.25 -1.15
N TYR A 292 6.80 -6.36 -1.98
CA TYR A 292 6.75 -6.50 -3.44
C TYR A 292 7.82 -7.43 -4.01
N GLU A 293 8.89 -7.70 -3.27
CA GLU A 293 10.03 -8.50 -3.76
C GLU A 293 10.08 -9.88 -3.14
N LYS A 294 9.69 -10.00 -1.86
CA LYS A 294 9.89 -11.23 -1.07
C LYS A 294 8.64 -11.59 -0.29
N SER A 295 8.29 -12.87 -0.27
CA SER A 295 7.27 -13.39 0.65
C SER A 295 7.91 -13.69 1.99
N PHE A 296 7.42 -13.12 3.09
CA PHE A 296 7.81 -13.55 4.45
C PHE A 296 7.58 -15.06 4.65
N ASP A 297 6.61 -15.62 3.92
CA ASP A 297 6.26 -17.04 3.96
C ASP A 297 7.38 -17.99 3.54
N ASP A 298 8.27 -17.56 2.65
CA ASP A 298 9.34 -18.39 2.11
C ASP A 298 10.51 -18.53 3.10
N TYR A 299 10.54 -17.73 4.16
CA TYR A 299 11.66 -17.64 5.10
C TYR A 299 11.30 -18.02 6.53
N ALA A 300 10.02 -17.93 6.92
CA ALA A 300 9.62 -18.13 8.31
C ALA A 300 8.27 -18.82 8.46
N LYS A 301 8.13 -19.64 9.50
CA LYS A 301 6.87 -20.30 9.91
C LYS A 301 6.50 -19.89 11.33
N PHE A 302 5.20 -19.81 11.61
CA PHE A 302 4.74 -19.79 12.99
C PHE A 302 4.81 -21.21 13.58
N TYR A 303 5.38 -21.30 14.77
CA TYR A 303 5.42 -22.51 15.57
C TYR A 303 4.74 -22.24 16.91
N ALA A 304 3.81 -23.08 17.33
CA ALA A 304 3.19 -22.98 18.64
C ALA A 304 3.71 -24.08 19.57
N ASN A 305 3.97 -23.76 20.84
CA ASN A 305 4.14 -24.81 21.85
C ASN A 305 2.77 -25.38 22.20
N ILE A 306 2.51 -26.60 21.74
CA ILE A 306 1.21 -27.24 21.85
C ILE A 306 0.98 -27.82 23.26
N ILE A 307 2.05 -28.12 23.99
CA ILE A 307 2.00 -28.65 25.36
C ILE A 307 1.55 -27.54 26.33
N SER A 308 2.25 -26.41 26.31
CA SER A 308 1.95 -25.28 27.20
C SER A 308 0.82 -24.38 26.69
N LYS A 309 0.44 -24.51 25.41
CA LYS A 309 -0.65 -23.79 24.73
C LYS A 309 -0.50 -22.26 24.68
N ASP A 310 0.61 -21.71 25.16
CA ASP A 310 0.76 -20.28 25.46
C ASP A 310 1.89 -19.57 24.69
N ASN A 311 2.69 -20.30 23.91
CA ASN A 311 3.89 -19.75 23.28
C ASN A 311 3.87 -19.91 21.76
N ILE A 312 3.53 -18.82 21.04
CA ILE A 312 3.68 -18.72 19.58
C ILE A 312 5.03 -18.07 19.27
N LYS A 313 5.88 -18.80 18.56
CA LYS A 313 7.19 -18.38 18.09
C LYS A 313 7.22 -18.31 16.57
N ILE A 314 8.21 -17.63 16.03
CA ILE A 314 8.49 -17.62 14.60
C ILE A 314 9.83 -18.32 14.38
N GLU A 315 9.79 -19.43 13.66
CA GLU A 315 10.96 -20.23 13.30
C GLU A 315 11.42 -19.89 11.88
N VAL A 316 12.73 -19.79 11.68
CA VAL A 316 13.34 -19.57 10.37
C VAL A 316 13.45 -20.90 9.63
N ILE A 317 13.10 -20.92 8.34
CA ILE A 317 13.03 -22.15 7.54
C ILE A 317 14.41 -22.58 7.01
N ASP A 318 15.33 -21.64 6.76
CA ASP A 318 16.59 -21.93 6.05
C ASP A 318 17.72 -20.97 6.48
N THR A 319 18.86 -21.51 6.93
CA THR A 319 19.97 -20.73 7.49
C THR A 319 21.10 -20.57 6.47
N ASP A 320 21.07 -19.43 5.77
CA ASP A 320 22.23 -18.76 5.16
C ASP A 320 21.88 -17.28 4.96
N LYS A 321 22.42 -16.38 5.80
CA LYS A 321 22.15 -14.91 5.86
C LYS A 321 20.67 -14.47 6.00
N LYS A 322 19.70 -15.39 5.88
CA LYS A 322 18.25 -15.15 5.95
C LYS A 322 17.74 -14.84 7.36
N ASP A 323 18.45 -15.26 8.40
CA ASP A 323 18.10 -14.97 9.80
C ASP A 323 18.03 -13.46 10.07
N VAL A 324 18.98 -12.68 9.55
CA VAL A 324 19.02 -11.23 9.77
C VAL A 324 17.78 -10.55 9.19
N TYR A 325 17.34 -10.98 8.00
CA TYR A 325 16.14 -10.46 7.35
C TYR A 325 14.90 -10.66 8.20
N ILE A 326 14.75 -11.88 8.71
CA ILE A 326 13.59 -12.28 9.48
C ILE A 326 13.60 -11.64 10.85
N GLU A 327 14.76 -11.57 11.51
CA GLU A 327 14.87 -10.97 12.82
C GLU A 327 14.63 -9.46 12.77
N ASN A 328 15.16 -8.76 11.77
CA ASN A 328 14.85 -7.34 11.54
C ASN A 328 13.36 -7.11 11.31
N TYR A 329 12.73 -7.94 10.48
CA TYR A 329 11.31 -7.84 10.16
C TYR A 329 10.43 -8.13 11.39
N LYS A 330 10.70 -9.23 12.10
CA LYS A 330 10.04 -9.61 13.35
C LYS A 330 10.14 -8.49 14.39
N ASN A 331 11.34 -7.94 14.57
CA ASN A 331 11.60 -6.90 15.57
C ASN A 331 10.97 -5.56 15.22
N THR A 332 10.98 -5.19 13.93
CA THR A 332 10.34 -3.96 13.46
C THR A 332 8.83 -4.05 13.68
N PHE A 333 8.20 -5.13 13.24
CA PHE A 333 6.75 -5.28 13.33
C PHE A 333 6.26 -5.97 14.61
N LYS A 334 7.16 -6.24 15.57
CA LYS A 334 6.86 -6.89 16.86
C LYS A 334 5.98 -8.14 16.68
N LEU A 335 6.29 -8.96 15.68
CA LEU A 335 5.40 -10.02 15.24
C LEU A 335 5.12 -11.02 16.36
N GLU A 336 6.14 -11.52 17.06
CA GLU A 336 5.95 -12.50 18.15
C GLU A 336 5.03 -11.96 19.25
N HIS A 337 5.25 -10.71 19.71
CA HIS A 337 4.37 -10.07 20.70
C HIS A 337 2.95 -9.83 20.17
N GLN A 338 2.78 -9.45 18.90
CA GLN A 338 1.45 -9.28 18.33
C GLN A 338 0.70 -10.61 18.20
N TYR A 339 1.42 -11.69 17.93
CA TYR A 339 0.87 -13.01 17.73
C TYR A 339 0.68 -13.79 19.04
N SER A 340 1.40 -13.45 20.12
CA SER A 340 1.17 -14.03 21.44
C SER A 340 -0.23 -13.73 22.01
N TYR A 341 -0.92 -12.71 21.51
CA TYR A 341 -2.33 -12.44 21.84
C TYR A 341 -3.34 -13.36 21.14
N HIS A 342 -2.87 -14.25 20.25
CA HIS A 342 -3.71 -15.14 19.44
C HIS A 342 -3.55 -16.61 19.83
N THR A 343 -3.18 -16.91 21.08
CA THR A 343 -3.10 -18.28 21.61
C THR A 343 -4.45 -19.00 21.53
N ASN A 344 -5.57 -18.28 21.64
CA ASN A 344 -6.91 -18.81 21.41
C ASN A 344 -7.08 -19.48 20.04
N GLN A 345 -6.38 -18.98 19.00
CA GLN A 345 -6.39 -19.61 17.68
C GLN A 345 -5.69 -20.97 17.72
N VAL A 346 -4.55 -21.06 18.42
CA VAL A 346 -3.81 -22.33 18.59
C VAL A 346 -4.65 -23.33 19.38
N GLU A 347 -5.24 -22.92 20.49
CA GLU A 347 -6.08 -23.78 21.33
C GLU A 347 -7.27 -24.36 20.55
N GLU A 348 -7.97 -23.53 19.78
CA GLU A 348 -9.07 -23.95 18.90
C GLU A 348 -8.61 -25.05 17.93
N LEU A 349 -7.44 -24.86 17.30
CA LEU A 349 -6.87 -25.82 16.35
C LEU A 349 -6.49 -27.14 17.01
N ILE A 350 -5.96 -27.10 18.23
CA ILE A 350 -5.65 -28.29 19.03
C ILE A 350 -6.92 -29.08 19.32
N TYR A 351 -7.96 -28.41 19.84
CA TYR A 351 -9.22 -29.09 20.15
C TYR A 351 -9.88 -29.67 18.91
N LYS A 352 -9.87 -28.94 17.79
CA LYS A 352 -10.35 -29.46 16.50
C LYS A 352 -9.55 -30.69 16.07
N ARG A 353 -8.23 -30.68 16.20
CA ARG A 353 -7.42 -31.84 15.80
C ARG A 353 -7.71 -33.08 16.64
N LEU A 354 -7.94 -32.90 17.94
CA LEU A 354 -8.30 -33.97 18.86
C LEU A 354 -9.72 -34.49 18.61
N ALA A 355 -10.67 -33.61 18.31
CA ALA A 355 -12.06 -33.97 18.04
C ALA A 355 -12.24 -34.65 16.67
N TYR A 356 -11.48 -34.20 15.67
CA TYR A 356 -11.51 -34.67 14.29
C TYR A 356 -10.20 -35.41 13.96
N SER A 357 -10.11 -36.64 14.47
CA SER A 357 -9.04 -37.57 14.09
C SER A 357 -9.13 -37.91 12.60
N LYS A 358 -8.04 -38.46 12.04
CA LYS A 358 -8.03 -38.86 10.62
C LYS A 358 -9.16 -39.83 10.28
N SER A 359 -9.30 -40.88 11.08
CA SER A 359 -10.39 -41.87 10.95
C SER A 359 -11.77 -41.23 11.04
N ARG A 360 -11.96 -40.22 11.90
CA ARG A 360 -13.25 -39.52 12.00
C ARG A 360 -13.55 -38.68 10.76
N ILE A 361 -12.53 -38.03 10.19
CA ILE A 361 -12.66 -37.29 8.94
C ILE A 361 -12.99 -38.25 7.78
N GLU A 362 -12.31 -39.40 7.70
CA GLU A 362 -12.57 -40.44 6.70
C GLU A 362 -14.02 -40.96 6.82
N ASP A 363 -14.48 -41.27 8.04
CA ASP A 363 -15.87 -41.69 8.31
C ASP A 363 -16.91 -40.64 7.89
N PHE A 364 -16.66 -39.36 8.21
CA PHE A 364 -17.52 -38.26 7.75
C PHE A 364 -17.61 -38.20 6.22
N MET A 365 -16.49 -38.34 5.53
CA MET A 365 -16.42 -38.30 4.07
C MET A 365 -17.21 -39.46 3.43
N ASP A 366 -17.06 -40.67 3.97
CA ASP A 366 -17.67 -41.87 3.41
C ASP A 366 -19.18 -41.97 3.69
N ASN A 367 -19.65 -41.46 4.83
CA ASN A 367 -21.02 -41.66 5.30
C ASN A 367 -21.91 -40.40 5.27
N GLU A 368 -21.45 -39.28 5.81
CA GLU A 368 -22.29 -38.08 6.01
C GLU A 368 -22.17 -37.08 4.86
N TYR A 369 -20.96 -36.93 4.29
CA TYR A 369 -20.64 -35.90 3.30
C TYR A 369 -20.53 -36.41 1.87
N LYS A 370 -20.77 -37.71 1.63
CA LYS A 370 -20.75 -38.32 0.28
C LYS A 370 -21.64 -37.60 -0.75
N LYS A 371 -22.68 -36.88 -0.30
CA LYS A 371 -23.61 -36.13 -1.14
C LYS A 371 -23.22 -34.66 -1.38
N LEU A 372 -22.23 -34.13 -0.67
CA LEU A 372 -21.90 -32.70 -0.67
C LEU A 372 -20.81 -32.32 -1.68
N ASP A 373 -20.28 -33.29 -2.45
CA ASP A 373 -19.24 -33.09 -3.48
C ASP A 373 -18.05 -32.25 -3.00
N ILE A 374 -17.67 -32.42 -1.72
CA ILE A 374 -16.49 -31.80 -1.13
C ILE A 374 -15.37 -32.83 -1.03
N THR A 375 -14.13 -32.38 -1.18
CA THR A 375 -12.94 -33.20 -0.93
C THR A 375 -12.57 -33.22 0.55
N GLN A 376 -11.82 -34.24 0.97
CA GLN A 376 -11.29 -34.31 2.33
C GLN A 376 -10.46 -33.07 2.70
N LYS A 377 -9.68 -32.55 1.74
CA LYS A 377 -8.92 -31.31 1.89
C LYS A 377 -9.85 -30.13 2.19
N GLU A 378 -10.95 -29.98 1.47
CA GLU A 378 -11.92 -28.91 1.69
C GLU A 378 -12.62 -29.04 3.04
N LEU A 379 -12.99 -30.26 3.44
CA LEU A 379 -13.53 -30.49 4.79
C LEU A 379 -12.53 -30.07 5.87
N ILE A 380 -11.26 -30.41 5.72
CA ILE A 380 -10.20 -29.94 6.62
C ILE A 380 -10.11 -28.40 6.58
N GLU A 381 -10.06 -27.78 5.41
CA GLU A 381 -10.02 -26.31 5.31
C GLU A 381 -11.23 -25.63 5.96
N ILE A 382 -12.42 -26.23 5.88
CA ILE A 382 -13.65 -25.77 6.57
C ILE A 382 -13.50 -25.91 8.08
N LEU A 383 -13.11 -27.10 8.56
CA LEU A 383 -12.91 -27.35 9.98
C LEU A 383 -11.88 -26.39 10.56
N VAL A 384 -10.78 -26.20 9.85
CA VAL A 384 -9.67 -25.38 10.31
C VAL A 384 -9.89 -23.89 10.04
N GLY A 385 -10.89 -23.53 9.21
CA GLY A 385 -11.27 -22.14 8.95
C GLY A 385 -10.21 -21.34 8.22
N PHE A 386 -9.41 -21.98 7.37
CA PHE A 386 -8.45 -21.31 6.48
C PHE A 386 -8.08 -22.24 5.31
N LYS A 387 -7.45 -21.69 4.26
CA LYS A 387 -7.00 -22.44 3.07
C LYS A 387 -5.55 -22.94 3.17
N LYS A 388 -5.28 -24.22 2.86
CA LYS A 388 -3.92 -24.80 2.84
C LYS A 388 -3.02 -24.08 1.82
N ASP A 389 -3.62 -23.65 0.71
CA ASP A 389 -2.94 -22.95 -0.36
C ASP A 389 -2.23 -21.69 0.14
N LYS A 390 -0.91 -21.64 -0.02
CA LYS A 390 -0.09 -20.52 0.42
C LYS A 390 -0.48 -19.22 -0.26
N PHE A 391 -0.96 -19.25 -1.50
CA PHE A 391 -1.35 -18.06 -2.27
C PHE A 391 -2.64 -17.41 -1.74
N LYS A 392 -3.32 -18.02 -0.77
CA LYS A 392 -4.51 -17.48 -0.10
C LYS A 392 -4.19 -16.81 1.24
N ILE A 393 -2.92 -16.79 1.71
CA ILE A 393 -2.54 -16.19 3.00
C ILE A 393 -2.99 -14.73 3.13
N ASN A 394 -2.86 -13.93 2.06
CA ASN A 394 -3.19 -12.50 2.14
C ASN A 394 -4.71 -12.22 2.01
N ASN A 395 -5.56 -13.26 1.90
CA ASN A 395 -7.00 -13.08 1.77
C ASN A 395 -7.68 -12.81 3.10
N GLU A 396 -7.16 -13.37 4.20
CA GLU A 396 -7.78 -13.33 5.53
C GLU A 396 -6.73 -13.11 6.64
N PRO A 397 -7.05 -12.33 7.68
CA PRO A 397 -6.22 -12.19 8.86
C PRO A 397 -5.95 -13.54 9.51
N LEU A 398 -4.74 -13.69 10.05
CA LEU A 398 -4.25 -14.87 10.74
C LEU A 398 -4.15 -16.12 9.87
N ALA A 399 -4.43 -16.04 8.57
CA ALA A 399 -4.39 -17.19 7.67
C ALA A 399 -3.01 -17.87 7.68
N LYS A 400 -1.90 -17.10 7.74
CA LYS A 400 -0.56 -17.71 7.87
C LYS A 400 -0.39 -18.45 9.20
N LEU A 401 -0.78 -17.84 10.32
CA LEU A 401 -0.69 -18.48 11.64
C LEU A 401 -1.51 -19.78 11.66
N ARG A 402 -2.79 -19.71 11.28
CA ARG A 402 -3.68 -20.87 11.28
C ARG A 402 -3.15 -21.97 10.37
N ARG A 403 -2.62 -21.62 9.20
CA ARG A 403 -1.99 -22.58 8.27
C ARG A 403 -0.79 -23.27 8.87
N ASP A 404 0.17 -22.50 9.37
CA ASP A 404 1.41 -23.07 9.89
C ASP A 404 1.14 -23.97 11.09
N VAL A 405 0.25 -23.55 12.01
CA VAL A 405 -0.15 -24.36 13.18
C VAL A 405 -0.95 -25.61 12.78
N ALA A 406 -1.81 -25.53 11.77
CA ALA A 406 -2.55 -26.69 11.30
C ALA A 406 -1.65 -27.72 10.59
N ILE A 407 -0.65 -27.25 9.84
CA ILE A 407 0.40 -28.10 9.30
C ILE A 407 1.19 -28.75 10.45
N GLN A 408 1.59 -27.97 11.45
CA GLN A 408 2.29 -28.47 12.64
C GLN A 408 1.48 -29.56 13.38
N LEU A 409 0.15 -29.43 13.43
CA LEU A 409 -0.79 -30.40 14.01
C LEU A 409 -1.09 -31.61 13.10
N GLY A 410 -0.46 -31.69 11.93
CA GLY A 410 -0.63 -32.81 11.00
C GLY A 410 -2.05 -32.92 10.45
N PHE A 411 -2.76 -31.81 10.23
CA PHE A 411 -4.10 -31.84 9.60
C PHE A 411 -4.07 -32.30 8.14
N PHE A 412 -2.94 -32.12 7.45
CA PHE A 412 -2.80 -32.43 6.03
C PHE A 412 -1.76 -33.50 5.72
N GLU A 413 -1.42 -34.32 6.71
CA GLU A 413 -0.51 -35.46 6.58
C GLU A 413 -1.30 -36.77 6.41
N ASP A 414 -0.73 -37.73 5.67
CA ASP A 414 -1.39 -39.01 5.37
C ASP A 414 -1.39 -39.99 6.54
N SER A 415 -0.55 -39.77 7.56
CA SER A 415 -0.48 -40.62 8.75
C SER A 415 -0.76 -39.80 10.02
N GLU A 416 -1.38 -40.43 11.03
CA GLU A 416 -1.57 -39.78 12.33
C GLU A 416 -0.19 -39.59 12.98
N SER A 417 0.30 -38.34 12.98
CA SER A 417 1.64 -38.04 13.47
C SER A 417 1.82 -38.51 14.91
N THR A 418 3.02 -39.01 15.22
CA THR A 418 3.43 -39.41 16.58
C THR A 418 3.09 -38.33 17.62
N TYR A 419 3.12 -37.07 17.17
CA TYR A 419 2.79 -35.87 17.92
C TYR A 419 1.34 -35.81 18.44
N ILE A 420 0.34 -36.23 17.64
CA ILE A 420 -1.06 -36.28 18.10
C ILE A 420 -1.27 -37.38 19.14
N LYS A 421 -0.56 -38.51 19.00
CA LYS A 421 -0.60 -39.59 19.99
C LYS A 421 -0.01 -39.13 21.32
N GLU A 422 1.07 -38.35 21.28
CA GLU A 422 1.65 -37.74 22.48
C GLU A 422 0.73 -36.68 23.11
N LEU A 423 0.08 -35.84 22.30
CA LEU A 423 -0.89 -34.86 22.81
C LEU A 423 -2.09 -35.50 23.51
N LYS A 424 -2.64 -36.59 22.95
CA LYS A 424 -3.73 -37.36 23.60
C LYS A 424 -3.28 -37.88 24.97
N LYS A 425 -2.06 -38.43 25.05
CA LYS A 425 -1.46 -38.89 26.32
C LYS A 425 -1.30 -37.77 27.35
N ILE A 426 -0.80 -36.60 26.93
CA ILE A 426 -0.58 -35.45 27.82
C ILE A 426 -1.92 -34.87 28.33
N LEU A 427 -2.96 -34.89 27.50
CA LEU A 427 -4.27 -34.30 27.82
C LEU A 427 -5.21 -35.27 28.56
N ASN A 428 -4.73 -36.41 29.04
CA ASN A 428 -5.52 -37.47 29.71
C ASN A 428 -6.77 -37.88 28.90
N LYS A 429 -6.58 -38.25 27.62
CA LYS A 429 -7.59 -38.95 26.81
C LYS A 429 -7.08 -40.28 26.29
#